data_AF-A0A843ATY4-F1
#
_entry.id   AF-A0A843ATY4-F1
#
_cell.length_a   1.000
_cell.length_b   1.000
_cell.length_c   1.000
_cell.angle_alpha   90.00
_cell.angle_beta   90.00
_cell.angle_gamma   90.00
#
_symmetry.space_group_name_H-M   'P 1'
#
loop_
_entity.id
_entity.type
_entity.pdbx_description
1 polymer ?
#
loop_
_entity_poly.entity_id
_entity_poly.type
_entity_poly.pdbx_seq_one_letter_code
_entity_poly.pdbx_strand_id
1 'polypeptide(L)' 'MSSQKIIHDSVHGSVKVDGAFLELLHRPEMQRLHGVKQLGLAYLVFPGA' A
#
# COMPACT_ATOMS: atom_id res chain seq x y z
N MET A 1 13.67 19.07 7.08
CA MET A 1 12.25 18.79 7.34
C MET A 1 11.99 17.36 6.90
N SER A 2 11.66 16.44 7.80
CA SER A 2 11.32 15.07 7.39
C SER A 2 10.06 15.11 6.54
N SER A 3 10.14 14.56 5.33
CA SER A 3 8.95 14.41 4.48
C SER A 3 8.01 13.41 5.15
N GLN A 4 6.74 13.78 5.31
CA GLN A 4 5.69 12.93 5.86
C GLN A 4 4.60 12.80 4.80
N LYS A 5 4.09 11.58 4.62
CA LYS A 5 2.96 11.27 3.74
C LYS A 5 1.78 10.80 4.56
N ILE A 6 0.58 11.23 4.18
CA ILE A 6 -0.68 10.68 4.69
C ILE A 6 -1.27 9.82 3.58
N ILE A 7 -1.56 8.55 3.89
CA ILE A 7 -2.17 7.58 2.99
C ILE A 7 -3.57 7.28 3.52
N HIS A 8 -4.58 7.42 2.67
CA HIS A 8 -5.95 7.05 3.03
C HIS A 8 -6.16 5.56 2.80
N ASP A 9 -6.58 4.87 3.85
CA ASP A 9 -6.83 3.44 3.90
C ASP A 9 -8.31 3.19 4.24
N SER A 10 -8.94 2.23 3.56
CA SER A 10 -10.37 1.96 3.71
C SER A 10 -10.75 1.29 5.04
N VAL A 11 -9.79 0.68 5.75
CA VAL A 11 -10.02 -0.02 7.03
C VAL A 11 -9.57 0.83 8.20
N HIS A 12 -8.41 1.47 8.09
CA HIS A 12 -7.74 2.21 9.16
C HIS A 12 -7.88 3.74 9.02
N GLY A 13 -8.52 4.24 7.96
CA GLY A 13 -8.76 5.66 7.74
C GLY A 13 -7.54 6.39 7.18
N SER A 14 -6.66 6.94 8.03
CA SER A 14 -5.47 7.67 7.58
C SER A 14 -4.21 7.14 8.24
N VAL A 15 -3.30 6.62 7.42
CA VAL A 15 -2.00 6.11 7.85
C VAL A 15 -0.94 7.18 7.57
N LYS A 16 -0.22 7.60 8.62
CA LYS A 16 0.91 8.53 8.50
C LYS A 16 2.19 7.73 8.32
N VAL A 17 3.00 8.10 7.33
CA VAL A 17 4.28 7.44 7.06
C VAL A 17 5.38 8.48 6.85
N ASP A 18 6.50 8.30 7.53
CA ASP A 18 7.65 9.18 7.53
C ASP A 18 8.97 8.39 7.68
N GLY A 19 10.09 9.12 7.62
CA GLY A 19 11.43 8.57 7.83
C GLY A 19 11.76 7.37 6.92
N ALA A 20 12.38 6.35 7.50
CA ALA A 20 12.81 5.14 6.78
C ALA A 20 11.65 4.40 6.10
N PHE A 21 10.44 4.43 6.66
CA PHE A 21 9.28 3.77 6.05
C PHE A 21 8.85 4.47 4.77
N LEU A 22 8.92 5.81 4.73
CA LEU A 22 8.62 6.56 3.51
C LEU A 22 9.68 6.29 2.44
N GLU A 23 10.95 6.22 2.82
CA GLU A 23 12.03 5.86 1.90
C GLU A 23 11.87 4.46 1.32
N LEU A 24 11.50 3.47 2.15
CA LEU A 24 11.23 2.10 1.71
C LEU A 24 10.02 2.04 0.78
N LEU A 25 8.93 2.74 1.09
CA LEU A 25 7.75 2.80 0.25
C LEU A 25 8.06 3.27 -1.17
N HIS A 26 9.01 4.19 -1.35
CA HIS A 26 9.40 4.68 -2.67
C HIS A 26 10.25 3.71 -3.49
N ARG A 27 10.70 2.59 -2.91
CA ARG A 27 11.54 1.62 -3.62
C ARG A 27 10.73 0.80 -4.62
N PRO A 28 11.29 0.47 -5.80
CA PRO A 28 10.58 -0.31 -6.81
C PRO A 28 10.18 -1.70 -6.31
N GLU A 29 10.95 -2.29 -5.39
CA GLU A 29 10.64 -3.58 -4.77
C GLU A 29 9.35 -3.54 -3.95
N MET A 30 9.09 -2.43 -3.26
CA MET A 30 7.85 -2.20 -2.51
C MET A 30 6.69 -1.88 -3.45
N GLN A 31 6.90 -1.01 -4.44
CA GLN A 31 5.85 -0.65 -5.41
C GLN A 31 5.42 -1.84 -6.28
N ARG A 32 6.29 -2.85 -6.47
CA ARG A 32 5.94 -4.11 -7.16
C ARG A 32 4.73 -4.82 -6.54
N LEU A 33 4.50 -4.66 -5.23
CA LEU A 33 3.39 -5.31 -4.53
C LEU A 33 2.02 -4.84 -5.05
N HIS A 34 1.90 -3.65 -5.65
CA HIS A 34 0.66 -3.21 -6.30
C HIS A 34 0.25 -4.10 -7.48
N GLY A 35 1.19 -4.82 -8.10
CA GLY A 35 0.89 -5.76 -9.19
C GLY A 35 0.40 -7.13 -8.70
N VAL A 36 0.39 -7.40 -7.39
CA VAL A 36 0.02 -8.69 -6.82
C VAL A 36 -1.34 -8.58 -6.14
N LYS A 37 -2.31 -9.34 -6.62
CA LYS A 37 -3.61 -9.44 -5.95
C LYS A 37 -3.47 -10.20 -4.64
N GLN A 38 -3.92 -9.59 -3.55
CA GLN A 38 -3.83 -10.15 -2.19
C GLN A 38 -4.43 -11.56 -2.09
N LEU A 39 -5.56 -11.81 -2.76
CA LEU A 39 -6.26 -13.09 -2.73
C LEU A 39 -6.15 -13.88 -4.05
N GLY A 40 -5.16 -13.57 -4.91
CA GLY A 40 -4.92 -14.31 -6.14
C GLY A 40 -6.12 -14.34 -7.08
N LEU A 41 -6.59 -15.53 -7.46
CA LEU A 41 -7.72 -15.73 -8.39
C LEU A 41 -9.10 -15.58 -7.74
N ALA A 42 -9.18 -15.33 -6.43
CA ALA A 42 -10.47 -15.21 -5.73
C ALA A 42 -11.39 -14.11 -6.30
N TYR A 43 -10.80 -13.08 -6.93
CA TYR A 43 -11.57 -12.01 -7.58
C TYR A 43 -12.47 -12.49 -8.72
N LEU A 44 -12.23 -13.70 -9.27
CA LEU A 44 -13.08 -14.32 -10.28
C LEU A 44 -14.43 -14.80 -9.72
N VAL A 45 -14.51 -14.97 -8.39
CA VAL A 45 -15.74 -15.38 -7.68
C VAL A 45 -16.27 -14.22 -6.83
N PHE A 46 -15.38 -13.50 -6.16
CA PHE A 46 -15.69 -12.36 -5.30
C PHE A 46 -15.11 -11.08 -5.91
N PRO A 47 -15.85 -10.34 -6.76
CA PRO A 47 -15.29 -9.24 -7.55
C PRO A 47 -14.78 -8.05 -6.72
N GLY A 48 -15.07 -7.98 -5.42
CA GLY A 48 -14.49 -6.99 -4.50
C GLY A 48 -13.13 -7.36 -3.91
N ALA A 49 -12.54 -8.50 -4.29
CA ALA A 49 -11.28 -9.04 -3.79
C ALA A 49 -10.05 -8.67 -4.65
#